data_AF-A0A3C2AM54-F1
#
_entry.id   AF-A0A3C2AM54-F1
#
_cell.length_a   1.000
_cell.length_b   1.000
_cell.length_c   1.000
_cell.angle_alpha   90.00
_cell.angle_beta   90.00
_cell.angle_gamma   90.00
#
_symmetry.space_group_name_H-M   'P 1'
#
loop_
_entity.id
_entity.type
_entity.pdbx_description
1 polymer ?
#
loop_
_entity_poly.entity_id
_entity_poly.type
_entity_poly.pdbx_seq_one_letter_code
_entity_poly.pdbx_strand_id
1 'polypeptide(L)'
;MKVIDHLNAAKGTLFSIEILPPLKGKSIDSLFNGIEPLLEFKPSFIDVTYHREEYVYKKRAGGFLERVSIKKRPGTVGICAAIMNKFGIDAVPHIICGGFS
;
A
#
# COMPACT_ATOMS: atom_id res chain seq x y z
N MET A 1 12.56 8.59 8.44
CA MET A 1 12.93 8.14 9.81
C MET A 1 12.29 6.78 10.08
N LYS A 2 12.73 6.03 11.11
CA LYS A 2 12.01 4.82 11.54
C LYS A 2 10.81 5.21 12.38
N VAL A 3 9.77 4.36 12.44
CA VAL A 3 8.59 4.60 13.29
C VAL A 3 8.97 4.81 14.75
N ILE A 4 9.94 4.03 15.26
CA ILE A 4 10.42 4.20 16.64
C ILE A 4 11.04 5.58 16.90
N ASP A 5 11.62 6.21 15.89
CA ASP A 5 12.20 7.55 16.02
C ASP A 5 11.08 8.60 16.17
N HIS A 6 9.97 8.44 15.44
CA HIS A 6 8.77 9.28 15.59
C HIS A 6 8.18 9.16 17.00
N LEU A 7 8.04 7.93 17.50
CA LEU A 7 7.50 7.67 18.84
C LEU A 7 8.39 8.26 19.94
N ASN A 8 9.70 8.09 19.85
CA ASN A 8 10.64 8.62 20.84
C ASN A 8 10.73 10.15 20.83
N ALA A 9 10.54 10.78 19.67
CA ALA A 9 10.55 12.24 19.53
C ALA A 9 9.19 12.90 19.86
N ALA A 10 8.15 12.12 20.13
CA ALA A 10 6.80 12.61 20.35
C ALA A 10 6.71 13.47 21.63
N LYS A 11 6.24 14.72 21.47
CA LYS A 11 5.93 15.63 22.59
C LYS A 11 4.43 15.62 22.96
N GLY A 12 3.65 14.83 22.24
CA GLY A 12 2.20 14.73 22.37
C GLY A 12 1.67 13.58 21.51
N THR A 13 0.35 13.46 21.42
CA THR A 13 -0.31 12.42 20.62
C THR A 13 0.07 12.53 19.15
N LEU A 14 0.51 11.42 18.56
CA LEU A 14 0.79 11.32 17.13
C LEU A 14 -0.46 10.89 16.36
N PHE A 15 -0.52 11.31 15.10
CA PHE A 15 -1.51 10.87 14.13
C PHE A 15 -0.78 10.12 13.01
N SER A 16 -1.36 9.00 12.56
CA SER A 16 -0.91 8.27 11.38
C SER A 16 -2.14 7.77 10.61
N ILE A 17 -1.94 7.40 9.35
CA ILE A 17 -3.02 6.91 8.48
C ILE A 17 -2.57 5.64 7.76
N GLU A 18 -3.53 4.75 7.49
CA GLU A 18 -3.33 3.57 6.67
C GLU A 18 -4.06 3.73 5.34
N ILE A 19 -3.42 3.33 4.25
CA ILE A 19 -3.99 3.38 2.91
C ILE A 19 -4.09 2.01 2.24
N LEU A 20 -5.12 1.93 1.39
CA LEU A 20 -5.35 0.84 0.47
C LEU A 20 -4.83 1.22 -0.93
N PRO A 21 -3.79 0.55 -1.48
CA PRO A 21 -3.33 0.83 -2.83
C PRO A 21 -4.45 0.72 -3.87
N PRO A 22 -4.49 1.55 -4.92
CA PRO A 22 -5.53 1.48 -5.93
C PRO A 22 -5.51 0.15 -6.70
N LEU A 23 -6.59 -0.19 -7.39
CA LEU A 23 -6.59 -1.31 -8.33
C LEU A 23 -5.70 -0.99 -9.53
N LYS A 24 -5.09 -2.02 -10.15
CA LYS A 24 -4.36 -1.85 -11.42
C LYS A 24 -5.26 -1.18 -12.46
N GLY A 25 -4.68 -0.23 -13.20
CA GLY A 25 -5.38 0.57 -14.22
C GLY A 25 -6.11 1.80 -13.68
N LYS A 26 -6.15 2.03 -12.35
CA LYS A 26 -6.59 3.31 -11.77
C LYS A 26 -5.41 4.24 -11.55
N SER A 27 -5.64 5.55 -11.68
CA SER A 27 -4.60 6.56 -11.43
C SER A 27 -4.23 6.61 -9.95
N ILE A 28 -2.93 6.83 -9.70
CA ILE A 28 -2.40 7.14 -8.37
C ILE A 28 -2.95 8.47 -7.83
N ASP A 29 -3.45 9.36 -8.70
CA ASP A 29 -4.02 10.65 -8.28
C ASP A 29 -5.21 10.47 -7.33
N SER A 30 -6.01 9.42 -7.53
CA SER A 30 -7.12 9.10 -6.62
C SER A 30 -6.66 8.81 -5.20
N LEU A 31 -5.47 8.24 -5.05
CA LEU A 31 -4.84 8.00 -3.75
C LEU A 31 -4.37 9.33 -3.14
N PHE A 32 -3.70 10.16 -3.94
CA PHE A 32 -3.21 11.46 -3.48
C PHE A 32 -4.35 12.38 -3.05
N ASN A 33 -5.42 12.46 -3.83
CA ASN A 33 -6.59 13.27 -3.49
C ASN A 33 -7.27 12.80 -2.18
N GLY A 34 -7.13 11.52 -1.82
CA GLY A 34 -7.60 11.00 -0.54
C GLY A 34 -6.68 11.32 0.64
N ILE A 35 -5.38 11.45 0.40
CA ILE A 35 -4.37 11.77 1.42
C ILE A 35 -4.33 13.27 1.70
N GLU A 36 -4.45 14.11 0.68
CA GLU A 36 -4.26 15.57 0.76
C GLU A 36 -5.10 16.24 1.87
N PRO A 37 -6.40 15.93 2.06
CA PRO A 37 -7.18 16.50 3.17
C PRO A 37 -6.65 16.13 4.55
N LEU A 38 -6.01 14.96 4.68
CA LEU A 38 -5.53 14.46 5.96
C LEU A 38 -4.17 15.06 6.36
N LEU A 39 -3.50 15.77 5.44
CA LEU A 39 -2.21 16.41 5.71
C LEU A 39 -2.32 17.56 6.73
N GLU A 40 -3.50 18.16 6.90
CA GLU A 40 -3.73 19.20 7.91
C GLU A 40 -3.46 18.68 9.35
N PHE A 41 -3.71 17.38 9.56
CA PHE A 41 -3.49 16.70 10.83
C PHE A 41 -2.04 16.24 11.03
N LYS A 42 -1.14 16.55 10.08
CA LYS A 42 0.30 16.27 10.14
C LYS A 42 0.61 14.80 10.48
N PRO A 43 0.24 13.85 9.61
CA PRO A 43 0.50 12.44 9.86
C PRO A 43 2.01 12.20 9.98
N SER A 44 2.41 11.48 11.03
CA SER A 44 3.81 11.20 11.33
C SER A 44 4.39 10.16 10.36
N PHE A 45 3.57 9.21 9.93
CA PHE A 45 3.88 8.23 8.90
C PHE A 45 2.59 7.70 8.27
N ILE A 46 2.73 7.05 7.10
CA ILE A 46 1.62 6.48 6.33
C ILE A 46 1.85 4.98 6.13
N ASP A 47 0.95 4.15 6.64
CA ASP A 47 0.98 2.71 6.43
C ASP A 47 0.40 2.36 5.05
N VAL A 48 1.09 1.46 4.33
CA VAL A 48 0.65 1.00 3.00
C VAL A 48 0.38 -0.49 3.05
N THR A 49 -0.91 -0.84 2.96
CA THR A 49 -1.36 -2.23 3.05
C THR A 49 -0.81 -3.12 1.92
N TYR A 50 -0.72 -4.42 2.22
CA TYR A 50 -0.31 -5.45 1.29
C TYR A 50 -1.43 -6.46 1.07
N HIS A 51 -1.65 -6.84 -0.19
CA HIS A 51 -2.66 -7.83 -0.55
C HIS A 51 -2.03 -9.11 -1.07
N ARG A 52 -2.59 -10.23 -0.62
CA ARG A 52 -2.23 -11.56 -1.12
C ARG A 52 -2.52 -11.67 -2.62
N GLU A 53 -1.68 -12.43 -3.32
CA GLU A 53 -1.99 -12.88 -4.66
C GLU A 53 -3.30 -13.65 -4.66
N GLU A 54 -4.18 -13.32 -5.59
CA GLU A 54 -5.40 -14.06 -5.81
C GLU A 54 -5.16 -15.13 -6.88
N TYR A 55 -5.91 -16.22 -6.81
CA TYR A 55 -5.87 -17.28 -7.81
C TYR A 55 -7.16 -17.25 -8.62
N VAL A 56 -7.02 -17.18 -9.94
CA VAL A 56 -8.15 -17.31 -10.87
C VAL A 56 -7.97 -18.58 -11.68
N TYR A 57 -9.04 -19.37 -11.80
CA TYR A 57 -9.06 -20.54 -12.67
C TYR A 57 -9.46 -20.13 -14.08
N LYS A 58 -8.53 -20.26 -15.04
CA LYS A 58 -8.81 -20.04 -16.46
C LYS A 58 -9.27 -21.35 -17.09
N LYS A 59 -10.40 -21.33 -17.80
CA LYS A 59 -10.84 -22.45 -18.63
C LYS A 59 -9.92 -22.57 -19.84
N ARG A 60 -9.37 -23.76 -20.05
CA ARG A 60 -8.57 -24.13 -21.22
C ARG A 60 -9.41 -25.02 -22.15
N ALA A 61 -8.89 -25.26 -23.36
CA ALA A 61 -9.52 -26.17 -24.31
C ALA A 61 -9.73 -27.56 -23.68
N GLY A 62 -10.85 -28.21 -23.97
CA GLY A 62 -11.18 -29.52 -23.40
C GLY A 62 -11.76 -29.51 -21.97
N GLY A 63 -12.10 -28.34 -21.42
CA GLY A 63 -12.77 -28.23 -20.11
C GLY A 63 -11.84 -28.20 -18.90
N PHE A 64 -10.52 -28.28 -19.11
CA PHE A 64 -9.53 -28.19 -18.04
C PHE A 64 -9.50 -26.79 -17.40
N LEU A 65 -9.22 -26.75 -16.09
CA LEU A 65 -9.03 -25.52 -15.32
C LEU A 65 -7.55 -25.34 -15.00
N GLU A 66 -7.00 -24.21 -15.40
CA GLU A 66 -5.64 -23.80 -15.04
C GLU A 66 -5.69 -22.77 -13.92
N ARG A 67 -4.97 -23.02 -12.82
CA ARG A 67 -4.84 -22.08 -11.71
C ARG A 67 -3.77 -21.04 -12.04
N VAL A 68 -4.16 -19.77 -12.21
CA VAL A 68 -3.24 -18.66 -12.50
C VAL A 68 -3.21 -17.70 -11.31
N SER A 69 -2.02 -17.35 -10.82
CA SER A 69 -1.87 -16.28 -9.82
C SER A 69 -1.96 -14.91 -10.49
N ILE A 70 -2.74 -14.01 -9.88
CA ILE A 70 -2.91 -12.63 -10.34
C ILE A 70 -2.66 -11.65 -9.19
N LYS A 71 -1.91 -10.59 -9.49
CA LYS A 71 -1.81 -9.39 -8.62
C LYS A 71 -2.78 -8.34 -9.12
N LYS A 72 -3.79 -7.99 -8.32
CA LYS A 72 -4.80 -6.97 -8.68
C LYS A 72 -4.37 -5.53 -8.38
N ARG A 73 -3.40 -5.32 -7.49
CA ARG A 73 -2.91 -4.00 -7.05
C ARG A 73 -1.45 -3.79 -7.50
N PRO A 74 -1.02 -2.53 -7.72
CA PRO A 74 0.37 -2.21 -8.02
C PRO A 74 1.27 -2.58 -6.84
N GLY A 75 2.58 -2.69 -7.08
CA GLY A 75 3.54 -3.08 -6.04
C GLY A 75 3.60 -2.03 -4.92
N THR A 76 3.50 -2.50 -3.67
CA THR A 76 3.57 -1.67 -2.45
C THR A 76 4.81 -0.77 -2.44
N VAL A 77 5.96 -1.25 -2.90
CA VAL A 77 7.21 -0.48 -2.98
C VAL A 77 7.05 0.79 -3.82
N GLY A 78 6.40 0.70 -4.99
CA GLY A 78 6.21 1.86 -5.86
C GLY A 78 5.26 2.90 -5.27
N ILE A 79 4.22 2.44 -4.57
CA ILE A 79 3.29 3.33 -3.86
C ILE A 79 4.00 4.03 -2.70
N CYS A 80 4.78 3.32 -1.89
CA CYS A 80 5.56 3.92 -0.82
C CYS A 80 6.53 4.99 -1.37
N ALA A 81 7.28 4.66 -2.43
CA ALA A 81 8.20 5.61 -3.05
C ALA A 81 7.49 6.87 -3.56
N ALA A 82 6.31 6.71 -4.18
CA ALA A 82 5.52 7.84 -4.67
C ALA A 82 4.99 8.73 -3.55
N ILE A 83 4.51 8.14 -2.45
CA ILE A 83 4.05 8.88 -1.25
C ILE A 83 5.20 9.66 -0.62
N MET A 84 6.34 9.00 -0.41
CA MET A 84 7.53 9.63 0.19
C MET A 84 8.05 10.77 -0.69
N ASN A 85 8.05 10.59 -2.02
CA ASN A 85 8.51 11.62 -2.95
C ASN A 85 7.55 12.82 -3.02
N LYS A 86 6.23 12.57 -3.02
CA LYS A 86 5.23 13.64 -3.16
C LYS A 86 5.01 14.43 -1.87
N PHE A 87 4.94 13.75 -0.72
CA PHE A 87 4.55 14.39 0.55
C PHE A 87 5.70 14.58 1.53
N GLY A 88 6.85 13.92 1.32
CA GLY A 88 7.96 13.96 2.28
C GLY A 88 7.67 13.25 3.60
N ILE A 89 6.64 12.39 3.64
CA ILE A 89 6.21 11.64 4.82
C ILE A 89 6.69 10.20 4.68
N ASP A 90 7.19 9.63 5.78
CA ASP A 90 7.65 8.24 5.79
C ASP A 90 6.49 7.28 5.49
N ALA A 91 6.68 6.40 4.50
CA ALA A 91 5.72 5.35 4.17
C ALA A 91 6.20 4.00 4.73
N VAL A 92 5.31 3.30 5.42
CA VAL A 92 5.58 2.02 6.08
C VAL A 92 4.89 0.89 5.31
N PRO A 93 5.65 0.08 4.54
CA PRO A 93 5.04 -0.99 3.76
C PRO A 93 4.65 -2.16 4.65
N HIS A 94 3.41 -2.62 4.55
CA HIS A 94 3.02 -3.93 5.07
C HIS A 94 3.64 -5.04 4.22
N ILE A 95 3.87 -6.19 4.83
CA ILE A 95 4.27 -7.41 4.15
C ILE A 95 3.55 -8.59 4.78
N ILE A 96 3.10 -9.51 3.93
CA ILE A 96 2.59 -10.81 4.37
C ILE A 96 3.62 -11.87 4.01
N CYS A 97 3.82 -12.86 4.87
CA CYS A 97 4.72 -13.97 4.56
C CYS A 97 4.04 -15.08 3.73
N GLY A 98 2.70 -15.03 3.61
CA GLY A 98 1.94 -16.03 2.85
C GLY A 98 1.92 -15.76 1.35
N GLY A 99 2.40 -16.72 0.56
CA GLY A 99 2.45 -16.62 -0.91
C GLY A 99 3.77 -16.08 -1.47
N PHE A 100 4.81 -16.03 -0.63
CA PHE A 100 6.20 -15.81 -1.04
C PHE A 100 6.98 -17.12 -0.86
N SER A 101 7.95 -17.38 -1.74
CA SER A 101 8.89 -18.52 -1.68
C SER A 101 10.31 -18.02 -1.72
#